data_AF-A0A095ZJE0-F1
#
_entry.id   AF-A0A095ZJE0-F1
#
_cell.length_a   1.000
_cell.length_b   1.000
_cell.length_c   1.000
_cell.angle_alpha   90.00
_cell.angle_beta   90.00
_cell.angle_gamma   90.00
#
_symmetry.space_group_name_H-M   'P 1'
#
loop_
_entity.id
_entity.type
_entity.pdbx_description
1 polymer ?
#
loop_
_entity_poly.entity_id
_entity_poly.type
_entity_poly.pdbx_seq_one_letter_code
_entity_poly.pdbx_strand_id
1 'polypeptide(L)'
;MIEPAHLKIVGNCLNPRKVYNPSLHGWMYCSCDKCTACLNQQATTLSNRVRAEIEQHKYSVFFTLTYDNEHLPKYEVFQDSNDVIQYHPIGRLVDDSSSDMLSNSCPLNKYDSYENVYQFDESTFVPPIENYENIYHFGVVSKKDVQNFLKRLRWRISKIPNITKDESKIRYYISSEYGPTTYRPHYHGVIFFDSKKILDKIKSLIVMSWGSFERLQGERNRFKFRPFARPALTADYIKLCDPNTAYYVASYVAGNAHLPEVLQLRETKPFHIQSKNPVIGSFKVDKQEILENINRGTYTVDKQIFDDKTGQFNTVSIPLPESTLSSIFRKCVGYSSLAYDAKLQLYSFYSIHFEEWKNHLTHDIYELIIQENNQDAMQVFDGFTSPNSLRVIHHYLHVYPHLKYRSFLRKFHSHEYNKLDMDNDANWYASKNAYKQTQVLNFTKFYQHEDVIVSYLCLFDKYLLLRKMYTLKNFYELQDDLIKAVGVKSALLHCYPTIYEDVQSANGYVKSYKFGESCNNVISYVQRYVSKHNLLMKPINKTFEQSLYYQSFVNQQEQRLLKSTKQKKFNNSYINNQRLIY
;
A
#
# COMPACT_ATOMS: atom_id res chain seq x y z
N MET A 1 -29.75 18.14 15.59
CA MET A 1 -28.84 17.05 16.02
C MET A 1 -28.14 16.54 14.77
N ILE A 2 -26.81 16.62 14.70
CA ILE A 2 -26.04 16.15 13.54
C ILE A 2 -26.04 14.62 13.57
N GLU A 3 -26.42 13.96 12.47
CA GLU A 3 -26.34 12.50 12.39
C GLU A 3 -24.90 12.03 12.65
N PRO A 4 -24.66 11.19 13.68
CA PRO A 4 -23.33 10.78 14.07
C PRO A 4 -22.53 10.09 12.97
N ALA A 5 -23.18 9.55 11.93
CA ALA A 5 -22.54 8.84 10.82
C ALA A 5 -21.73 9.76 9.87
N HIS A 6 -21.96 11.07 9.89
CA HIS A 6 -21.43 12.01 8.90
C HIS A 6 -20.36 12.97 9.43
N LEU A 7 -19.94 12.83 10.69
CA LEU A 7 -18.91 13.70 11.28
C LEU A 7 -17.57 13.54 10.56
N LYS A 8 -16.93 14.67 10.23
CA LYS A 8 -15.65 14.76 9.54
C LYS A 8 -14.80 15.86 10.15
N ILE A 9 -13.50 15.66 10.16
CA ILE A 9 -12.54 16.68 10.55
C ILE A 9 -11.51 16.86 9.43
N VAL A 10 -10.90 18.05 9.34
CA VAL A 10 -9.82 18.31 8.38
C VAL A 10 -8.70 17.29 8.59
N GLY A 11 -8.26 16.65 7.50
CA GLY A 11 -7.23 15.60 7.54
C GLY A 11 -7.68 14.24 8.08
N ASN A 12 -8.88 14.13 8.68
CA ASN A 12 -9.45 12.90 9.24
C ASN A 12 -8.48 12.13 10.17
N CYS A 13 -7.66 12.85 10.94
CA CYS A 13 -6.65 12.31 11.84
C CYS A 13 -6.81 12.95 13.22
N LEU A 14 -6.78 12.13 14.28
CA LEU A 14 -6.89 12.63 15.66
C LEU A 14 -5.59 13.28 16.16
N ASN A 15 -4.44 12.80 15.66
CA ASN A 15 -3.11 13.23 16.09
C ASN A 15 -2.23 13.59 14.88
N PRO A 16 -2.55 14.63 14.10
CA PRO A 16 -1.73 14.99 12.93
C PRO A 16 -0.30 15.37 13.37
N ARG A 17 0.69 15.04 12.54
CA ARG A 17 2.11 15.29 12.81
C ARG A 17 2.64 16.37 11.89
N LYS A 18 3.33 17.36 12.46
CA LYS A 18 4.05 18.38 11.71
C LYS A 18 5.38 17.80 11.21
N VAL A 19 5.58 17.82 9.89
CA VAL A 19 6.76 17.26 9.22
C VAL A 19 7.33 18.30 8.26
N TYR A 20 8.65 18.46 8.24
CA TYR A 20 9.32 19.29 7.25
C TYR A 20 9.47 18.53 5.93
N ASN A 21 8.99 19.09 4.83
CA ASN A 21 9.16 18.55 3.50
C ASN A 21 10.41 19.17 2.85
N PRO A 22 11.52 18.41 2.70
CA PRO A 22 12.75 18.95 2.16
C PRO A 22 12.62 19.41 0.70
N SER A 23 11.75 18.76 -0.08
CA SER A 23 11.57 19.06 -1.50
C SER A 23 10.76 20.33 -1.77
N LEU A 24 9.91 20.74 -0.82
CA LEU A 24 9.11 21.96 -0.91
C LEU A 24 9.63 23.08 0.01
N HIS A 25 10.71 22.80 0.75
CA HIS A 25 11.29 23.68 1.76
C HIS A 25 10.26 24.25 2.76
N GLY A 26 9.30 23.43 3.19
CA GLY A 26 8.17 23.89 4.00
C GLY A 26 7.65 22.85 4.98
N TRP A 27 7.04 23.32 6.06
CA TRP A 27 6.35 22.47 7.03
C TRP A 27 4.97 22.09 6.52
N MET A 28 4.56 20.85 6.76
CA MET A 28 3.22 20.36 6.46
C MET A 28 2.71 19.42 7.55
N TYR A 29 1.39 19.30 7.68
CA TYR A 29 0.78 18.28 8.54
C TYR A 29 0.47 17.02 7.74
N CYS A 30 0.82 15.89 8.34
CA CYS A 30 0.53 14.55 7.82
C CYS A 30 -0.31 13.77 8.84
N SER A 31 -1.07 12.79 8.37
CA SER A 31 -1.73 11.83 9.26
C SER A 31 -0.70 11.05 10.08
N CYS A 32 -1.02 10.68 11.33
CA CYS A 32 -0.13 9.86 12.14
C CYS A 32 -0.12 8.37 11.76
N ASP A 33 -1.06 7.93 10.93
CA ASP A 33 -1.28 6.53 10.52
C ASP A 33 -1.44 5.49 11.65
N LYS A 34 -1.65 5.95 12.89
CA LYS A 34 -1.78 5.10 14.09
C LYS A 34 -3.09 5.30 14.86
N CYS A 35 -3.68 6.50 14.81
CA CYS A 35 -4.93 6.76 15.55
C CYS A 35 -6.13 6.01 14.95
N THR A 36 -7.19 5.84 15.74
CA THR A 36 -8.41 5.10 15.35
C THR A 36 -9.03 5.62 14.05
N ALA A 37 -9.06 6.94 13.84
CA ALA A 37 -9.55 7.57 12.60
C ALA A 37 -8.70 7.17 11.38
N CYS A 38 -7.36 7.19 11.50
CA CYS A 38 -6.46 6.79 10.43
C CYS A 38 -6.63 5.30 10.09
N LEU A 39 -6.72 4.44 11.10
CA LEU A 39 -6.90 2.99 10.90
C LEU A 39 -8.23 2.70 10.21
N ASN A 40 -9.33 3.33 10.64
CA ASN A 40 -10.63 3.22 9.98
C ASN A 40 -10.59 3.69 8.52
N GLN A 41 -9.87 4.79 8.23
CA GLN A 41 -9.71 5.31 6.88
C GLN A 41 -8.92 4.36 5.99
N GLN A 42 -7.84 3.78 6.50
CA GLN A 42 -7.03 2.79 5.78
C GLN A 42 -7.86 1.53 5.47
N ALA A 43 -8.57 0.98 6.46
CA ALA A 43 -9.46 -0.16 6.26
C ALA A 43 -10.58 0.16 5.27
N THR A 44 -11.22 1.32 5.35
CA THR A 44 -12.29 1.74 4.42
C THR A 44 -11.74 1.83 2.99
N THR A 45 -10.60 2.48 2.80
CA THR A 45 -9.97 2.64 1.48
C THR A 45 -9.68 1.28 0.85
N LEU A 46 -9.16 0.35 1.65
CA LEU A 46 -8.81 -0.98 1.16
C LEU A 46 -10.03 -1.87 0.93
N SER A 47 -11.04 -1.77 1.79
CA SER A 47 -12.35 -2.45 1.62
C SER A 47 -12.97 -2.07 0.29
N ASN A 48 -12.99 -0.77 -0.03
CA ASN A 48 -13.54 -0.28 -1.27
C ASN A 48 -12.76 -0.79 -2.50
N ARG A 49 -11.44 -0.92 -2.40
CA ARG A 49 -10.61 -1.48 -3.47
C ARG A 49 -10.87 -2.97 -3.68
N VAL A 50 -10.92 -3.75 -2.61
CA VAL A 50 -11.23 -5.19 -2.67
C VAL A 50 -12.63 -5.39 -3.22
N ARG A 51 -13.62 -4.61 -2.76
CA ARG A 51 -14.98 -4.65 -3.28
C ARG A 51 -15.04 -4.35 -4.78
N ALA A 52 -14.39 -3.27 -5.22
CA ALA A 52 -14.32 -2.91 -6.63
C ALA A 52 -13.68 -4.04 -7.47
N GLU A 53 -12.69 -4.75 -6.93
CA GLU A 53 -12.08 -5.90 -7.62
C GLU A 53 -13.03 -7.11 -7.68
N ILE A 54 -13.81 -7.40 -6.63
CA ILE A 54 -14.87 -8.43 -6.67
C ILE A 54 -15.86 -8.10 -7.79
N GLU A 55 -16.33 -6.84 -7.85
CA GLU A 55 -17.29 -6.36 -8.86
C GLU A 55 -16.72 -6.42 -10.29
N GLN A 56 -15.39 -6.35 -10.45
CA GLN A 56 -14.72 -6.41 -11.75
C GLN A 56 -14.46 -7.85 -12.24
N HIS A 57 -14.66 -8.87 -11.42
CA HIS A 57 -14.40 -10.26 -11.78
C HIS A 57 -15.66 -11.11 -11.78
N LYS A 58 -15.71 -12.12 -12.67
CA LYS A 58 -16.88 -13.03 -12.72
C LYS A 58 -16.96 -13.89 -11.47
N TYR A 59 -15.82 -14.33 -10.95
CA TYR A 59 -15.73 -15.17 -9.78
C TYR A 59 -14.71 -14.62 -8.78
N SER A 60 -15.07 -14.71 -7.50
CA SER A 60 -14.20 -14.36 -6.39
C SER A 60 -14.39 -15.41 -5.30
N VAL A 61 -13.29 -15.91 -4.75
CA VAL A 61 -13.30 -16.95 -3.71
C VAL A 61 -12.55 -16.45 -2.49
N PHE A 62 -13.24 -16.44 -1.36
CA PHE A 62 -12.67 -16.18 -0.04
C PHE A 62 -12.15 -17.48 0.56
N PHE A 63 -11.03 -17.38 1.27
CA PHE A 63 -10.47 -18.51 2.01
C PHE A 63 -9.78 -18.02 3.28
N THR A 64 -9.73 -18.90 4.28
CA THR A 64 -8.88 -18.73 5.47
C THR A 64 -7.84 -19.84 5.53
N LEU A 65 -6.57 -19.46 5.67
CA LEU A 65 -5.46 -20.39 5.88
C LEU A 65 -5.01 -20.30 7.33
N THR A 66 -4.85 -21.46 7.98
CA THR A 66 -4.33 -21.57 9.35
C THR A 66 -3.32 -22.71 9.43
N TYR A 67 -2.66 -22.87 10.56
CA TYR A 67 -1.70 -23.95 10.79
C TYR A 67 -2.31 -25.04 11.70
N ASP A 68 -1.71 -26.21 11.81
CA ASP A 68 -1.75 -27.00 13.04
C ASP A 68 -0.59 -26.58 13.97
N ASN A 69 -0.43 -27.21 15.14
CA ASN A 69 0.63 -26.82 16.09
C ASN A 69 2.02 -27.27 15.64
N GLU A 70 2.11 -28.32 14.82
CA GLU A 70 3.37 -28.84 14.27
C GLU A 70 3.96 -27.85 13.27
N HIS A 71 3.15 -27.32 12.36
CA HIS A 71 3.58 -26.47 11.26
C HIS A 71 3.47 -24.96 11.55
N LEU A 72 3.07 -24.56 12.77
CA LEU A 72 2.99 -23.16 13.16
C LEU A 72 4.39 -22.51 13.07
N PRO A 73 4.57 -21.37 12.38
CA PRO A 73 5.81 -20.59 12.48
C PRO A 73 5.91 -19.99 13.87
N LYS A 74 7.07 -20.18 14.53
CA LYS A 74 7.25 -19.87 15.95
C LYS A 74 8.51 -19.05 16.18
N TYR A 75 8.47 -18.25 17.24
CA TYR A 75 9.62 -17.61 17.84
C TYR A 75 9.80 -18.15 19.26
N GLU A 76 11.04 -18.17 19.72
CA GLU A 76 11.44 -18.50 21.08
C GLU A 76 11.91 -17.23 21.80
N VAL A 77 11.52 -17.12 23.06
CA VAL A 77 12.05 -16.14 24.01
C VAL A 77 13.21 -16.78 24.76
N PHE A 78 14.36 -16.14 24.75
CA PHE A 78 15.55 -16.61 25.45
C PHE A 78 16.32 -15.44 26.07
N GLN A 79 17.14 -15.72 27.07
CA GLN A 79 18.08 -14.76 27.63
C GLN A 79 19.45 -14.94 26.96
N ASP A 80 20.06 -13.84 26.52
CA ASP A 80 21.42 -13.86 26.00
C ASP A 80 22.47 -13.88 27.13
N SER A 81 23.75 -13.87 26.76
CA SER A 81 24.86 -13.94 27.73
C SER A 81 24.97 -12.73 28.67
N ASN A 82 24.21 -11.66 28.43
CA ASN A 82 24.17 -10.47 29.27
C ASN A 82 22.85 -10.37 30.06
N ASP A 83 22.13 -11.50 30.20
CA ASP A 83 20.81 -11.58 30.85
C ASP A 83 19.73 -10.71 30.18
N VAL A 84 19.92 -10.35 28.90
CA VAL A 84 18.95 -9.56 28.14
C VAL A 84 18.01 -10.49 27.39
N ILE A 85 16.71 -10.23 27.50
CA ILE A 85 15.70 -10.98 26.75
C ILE A 85 15.83 -10.69 25.27
N GLN A 86 15.85 -11.76 24.47
CA GLN A 86 15.91 -11.74 23.02
C GLN A 86 14.86 -12.68 22.44
N TYR A 87 14.58 -12.49 21.14
CA TYR A 87 13.63 -13.31 20.39
C TYR A 87 14.28 -13.81 19.11
N HIS A 88 14.19 -15.11 18.83
CA HIS A 88 14.63 -15.66 17.55
C HIS A 88 13.60 -16.61 16.93
N PRO A 89 13.55 -16.70 15.59
CA PRO A 89 12.75 -17.72 14.91
C PRO A 89 13.24 -19.12 15.29
N ILE A 90 12.34 -20.11 15.32
CA ILE A 90 12.66 -21.53 15.56
C ILE A 90 12.02 -22.47 14.54
N GLY A 91 12.50 -23.73 14.54
CA GLY A 91 12.02 -24.80 13.66
C GLY A 91 12.14 -24.43 12.19
N ARG A 92 11.06 -24.59 11.42
CA ARG A 92 11.06 -24.36 9.96
C ARG A 92 11.38 -22.93 9.51
N LEU A 93 11.37 -21.95 10.42
CA LEU A 93 11.83 -20.60 10.09
C LEU A 93 13.37 -20.50 10.04
N VAL A 94 14.07 -21.44 10.68
CA VAL A 94 15.53 -21.59 10.75
C VAL A 94 16.04 -22.62 9.74
N ASP A 95 15.31 -23.71 9.50
CA ASP A 95 15.78 -24.80 8.63
C ASP A 95 15.73 -24.48 7.12
N ASP A 96 15.04 -23.41 6.73
CA ASP A 96 15.05 -22.94 5.35
C ASP A 96 16.30 -22.06 5.13
N SER A 97 17.39 -22.66 4.66
CA SER A 97 18.63 -21.96 4.27
C SER A 97 18.42 -20.89 3.19
N SER A 98 17.21 -20.80 2.61
CA SER A 98 16.74 -19.77 1.68
C SER A 98 15.63 -18.86 2.27
N SER A 99 15.46 -18.89 3.58
CA SER A 99 14.60 -18.00 4.35
C SER A 99 15.21 -16.60 4.36
N ASP A 100 14.53 -15.65 3.71
CA ASP A 100 14.85 -14.21 3.81
C ASP A 100 14.86 -13.70 5.28
N MET A 101 14.34 -14.48 6.24
CA MET A 101 14.37 -14.15 7.67
C MET A 101 15.73 -14.38 8.31
N LEU A 102 16.52 -15.36 7.85
CA LEU A 102 17.87 -15.61 8.38
C LEU A 102 18.89 -14.59 7.86
N SER A 103 18.74 -14.11 6.62
CA SER A 103 19.60 -13.06 6.06
C SER A 103 19.15 -11.64 6.44
N ASN A 104 17.85 -11.47 6.75
CA ASN A 104 17.14 -10.26 7.15
C ASN A 104 17.70 -9.48 8.34
N SER A 105 17.42 -9.99 9.54
CA SER A 105 17.73 -9.44 10.88
C SER A 105 16.82 -10.16 11.88
N CYS A 106 17.40 -10.91 12.82
CA CYS A 106 16.67 -11.32 14.02
C CYS A 106 16.28 -10.03 14.78
N PRO A 107 15.03 -9.87 15.26
CA PRO A 107 14.66 -8.67 15.99
C PRO A 107 15.41 -8.67 17.34
N LEU A 108 16.53 -7.96 17.38
CA LEU A 108 17.23 -7.68 18.63
C LEU A 108 16.35 -6.79 19.50
N ASN A 109 16.28 -7.11 20.78
CA ASN A 109 15.65 -6.26 21.79
C ASN A 109 16.42 -4.94 21.86
N LYS A 110 15.74 -3.85 21.48
CA LYS A 110 16.40 -2.55 21.31
C LYS A 110 16.59 -1.88 22.67
N TYR A 111 17.78 -1.35 22.88
CA TYR A 111 18.08 -0.49 24.01
C TYR A 111 17.69 0.95 23.72
N ASP A 112 16.83 1.54 24.55
CA ASP A 112 16.58 2.97 24.54
C ASP A 112 17.65 3.68 25.39
N SER A 113 18.52 4.44 24.72
CA SER A 113 19.61 5.15 25.39
C SER A 113 19.15 6.34 26.24
N TYR A 114 17.95 6.87 26.00
CA TYR A 114 17.41 8.01 26.72
C TYR A 114 16.72 7.56 28.02
N GLU A 115 15.87 6.54 27.91
CA GLU A 115 15.15 5.96 29.07
C GLU A 115 16.00 4.91 29.82
N ASN A 116 17.14 4.50 29.25
CA ASN A 116 18.07 3.53 29.82
C ASN A 116 17.42 2.16 30.11
N VAL A 117 16.53 1.73 29.23
CA VAL A 117 15.75 0.49 29.33
C VAL A 117 15.75 -0.27 28.01
N TYR A 118 15.62 -1.59 28.09
CA TYR A 118 15.32 -2.41 26.92
C TYR A 118 13.84 -2.29 26.56
N GLN A 119 13.54 -2.45 25.27
CA GLN A 119 12.17 -2.44 24.77
C GLN A 119 11.32 -3.56 25.40
N PHE A 120 11.95 -4.70 25.71
CA PHE A 120 11.29 -5.85 26.30
C PHE A 120 12.03 -6.34 27.55
N ASP A 121 11.27 -6.79 28.54
CA ASP A 121 11.74 -7.38 29.79
C ASP A 121 10.91 -8.63 30.18
N GLU A 122 11.19 -9.21 31.36
CA GLU A 122 10.52 -10.41 31.87
C GLU A 122 9.01 -10.22 32.09
N SER A 123 8.55 -8.98 32.22
CA SER A 123 7.12 -8.64 32.38
C SER A 123 6.37 -8.57 31.04
N THR A 124 7.09 -8.60 29.92
CA THR A 124 6.51 -8.54 28.57
C THR A 124 5.56 -9.70 28.34
N PHE A 125 4.29 -9.41 28.05
CA PHE A 125 3.31 -10.44 27.73
C PHE A 125 3.64 -11.16 26.42
N VAL A 126 3.86 -12.47 26.50
CA VAL A 126 4.10 -13.36 25.36
C VAL A 126 2.84 -14.19 25.11
N PRO A 127 2.25 -14.14 23.90
CA PRO A 127 1.04 -14.90 23.61
C PRO A 127 1.30 -16.42 23.62
N PRO A 128 0.59 -17.21 24.45
CA PRO A 128 0.78 -18.65 24.50
C PRO A 128 0.19 -19.36 23.27
N ILE A 129 0.77 -20.50 22.91
CA ILE A 129 0.20 -21.40 21.89
C ILE A 129 -0.71 -22.41 22.61
N GLU A 130 -1.99 -22.49 22.22
CA GLU A 130 -2.92 -23.48 22.79
C GLU A 130 -2.43 -24.92 22.56
N ASN A 131 -2.54 -25.77 23.59
CA ASN A 131 -2.12 -27.18 23.55
C ASN A 131 -0.65 -27.33 23.11
N TYR A 132 0.24 -26.54 23.72
CA TYR A 132 1.66 -26.55 23.47
C TYR A 132 2.43 -26.40 24.78
N GLU A 133 3.48 -27.20 24.97
CA GLU A 133 4.15 -27.36 26.27
C GLU A 133 5.03 -26.17 26.66
N ASN A 134 5.72 -25.55 25.69
CA ASN A 134 6.68 -24.49 25.98
C ASN A 134 6.01 -23.10 25.94
N ILE A 135 5.93 -22.46 27.11
CA ILE A 135 5.33 -21.13 27.31
C ILE A 135 6.19 -19.98 26.78
N TYR A 136 7.48 -20.24 26.49
CA TYR A 136 8.41 -19.27 25.89
C TYR A 136 8.36 -19.30 24.36
N HIS A 137 7.45 -20.06 23.76
CA HIS A 137 7.24 -20.08 22.32
C HIS A 137 5.92 -19.39 21.96
N PHE A 138 5.95 -18.54 20.94
CA PHE A 138 4.75 -17.87 20.43
C PHE A 138 4.65 -17.98 18.91
N GLY A 139 3.40 -18.02 18.41
CA GLY A 139 3.11 -18.13 16.99
C GLY A 139 3.24 -16.79 16.27
N VAL A 140 3.83 -16.80 15.07
CA VAL A 140 4.02 -15.59 14.25
C VAL A 140 3.48 -15.76 12.83
N VAL A 141 3.21 -14.65 12.15
CA VAL A 141 2.85 -14.65 10.73
C VAL A 141 4.09 -14.87 9.83
N SER A 142 3.89 -15.53 8.69
CA SER A 142 4.95 -15.86 7.71
C SER A 142 4.57 -15.42 6.31
N LYS A 143 5.21 -14.34 5.82
CA LYS A 143 5.03 -13.86 4.45
C LYS A 143 5.53 -14.84 3.40
N LYS A 144 6.60 -15.58 3.70
CA LYS A 144 7.18 -16.59 2.80
C LYS A 144 6.20 -17.71 2.51
N ASP A 145 5.45 -18.18 3.52
CA ASP A 145 4.45 -19.23 3.33
C ASP A 145 3.37 -18.81 2.36
N VAL A 146 2.85 -17.59 2.50
CA VAL A 146 1.81 -17.06 1.60
C VAL A 146 2.36 -16.89 0.17
N GLN A 147 3.62 -16.44 0.03
CA GLN A 147 4.28 -16.35 -1.28
C GLN A 147 4.43 -17.74 -1.94
N ASN A 148 4.90 -18.73 -1.18
CA ASN A 148 5.07 -20.09 -1.67
C ASN A 148 3.71 -20.77 -1.97
N PHE A 149 2.69 -20.49 -1.17
CA PHE A 149 1.31 -20.88 -1.45
C PHE A 149 0.83 -20.34 -2.80
N LEU A 150 1.01 -19.05 -3.07
CA LEU A 150 0.62 -18.45 -4.34
C LEU A 150 1.43 -19.01 -5.53
N LYS A 151 2.73 -19.29 -5.36
CA LYS A 151 3.57 -19.94 -6.38
C LYS A 151 3.01 -21.33 -6.73
N ARG A 152 2.73 -22.15 -5.72
CA ARG A 152 2.13 -23.49 -5.90
C ARG A 152 0.75 -23.41 -6.53
N LEU A 153 -0.11 -22.51 -6.05
CA LEU A 153 -1.46 -22.33 -6.59
C LEU A 153 -1.41 -21.98 -8.08
N ARG A 154 -0.58 -21.02 -8.48
CA ARG A 154 -0.40 -20.67 -9.90
C ARG A 154 0.11 -21.83 -10.74
N TRP A 155 1.08 -22.57 -10.22
CA TRP A 155 1.59 -23.77 -10.88
C TRP A 155 0.51 -24.83 -11.05
N ARG A 156 -0.32 -25.09 -10.02
CA ARG A 156 -1.42 -26.06 -10.15
C ARG A 156 -2.51 -25.59 -11.11
N ILE A 157 -2.82 -24.29 -11.13
CA ILE A 157 -3.75 -23.70 -12.10
C ILE A 157 -3.24 -23.87 -13.53
N SER A 158 -1.94 -23.66 -13.79
CA SER A 158 -1.37 -23.84 -15.13
C SER A 158 -1.33 -25.30 -15.58
N LYS A 159 -1.58 -26.26 -14.69
CA LYS A 159 -1.73 -27.69 -14.98
C LYS A 159 -3.18 -28.13 -15.18
N ILE A 160 -4.15 -27.23 -15.11
CA ILE A 160 -5.54 -27.56 -15.46
C ILE A 160 -5.59 -27.92 -16.96
N PRO A 161 -6.18 -29.07 -17.34
CA PRO A 161 -6.26 -29.46 -18.75
C PRO A 161 -6.95 -28.39 -19.61
N ASN A 162 -6.38 -28.11 -20.78
CA ASN A 162 -6.92 -27.17 -21.77
C ASN A 162 -7.15 -25.74 -21.25
N ILE A 163 -6.42 -25.30 -20.21
CA ILE A 163 -6.47 -23.90 -19.77
C ILE A 163 -5.54 -23.04 -20.62
N THR A 164 -6.03 -21.92 -21.14
CA THR A 164 -5.16 -20.99 -21.84
C THR A 164 -4.36 -20.14 -20.85
N LYS A 165 -3.28 -19.50 -21.34
CA LYS A 165 -2.49 -18.58 -20.51
C LYS A 165 -3.33 -17.45 -19.94
N ASP A 166 -4.30 -16.94 -20.69
CA ASP A 166 -5.19 -15.86 -20.24
C ASP A 166 -6.23 -16.36 -19.23
N GLU A 167 -6.82 -17.54 -19.45
CA GLU A 167 -7.73 -18.16 -18.49
C GLU A 167 -7.06 -18.51 -17.15
N SER A 168 -5.75 -18.79 -17.16
CA SER A 168 -4.97 -19.14 -15.97
C SER A 168 -4.65 -17.95 -15.05
N LYS A 169 -4.91 -16.71 -15.49
CA LYS A 169 -4.59 -15.50 -14.75
C LYS A 169 -5.52 -15.36 -13.54
N ILE A 170 -4.90 -15.22 -12.38
CA ILE A 170 -5.59 -14.91 -11.13
C ILE A 170 -5.06 -13.60 -10.53
N ARG A 171 -5.92 -12.90 -9.81
CA ARG A 171 -5.55 -11.78 -8.95
C ARG A 171 -5.87 -12.16 -7.51
N TYR A 172 -5.25 -11.49 -6.55
CA TYR A 172 -5.41 -11.86 -5.15
C TYR A 172 -5.20 -10.67 -4.22
N TYR A 173 -5.83 -10.77 -3.06
CA TYR A 173 -5.57 -9.94 -1.89
C TYR A 173 -5.57 -10.87 -0.67
N ILE A 174 -4.50 -10.87 0.12
CA ILE A 174 -4.36 -11.72 1.31
C ILE A 174 -3.81 -10.87 2.47
N SER A 175 -4.49 -10.88 3.61
CA SER A 175 -4.06 -10.25 4.84
C SER A 175 -3.77 -11.32 5.90
N SER A 176 -2.68 -11.16 6.63
CA SER A 176 -2.43 -11.93 7.85
C SER A 176 -3.12 -11.27 9.05
N GLU A 177 -3.38 -12.05 10.09
CA GLU A 177 -3.97 -11.60 11.34
C GLU A 177 -3.63 -12.57 12.49
N TYR A 178 -3.72 -12.07 13.72
CA TYR A 178 -3.73 -12.88 14.94
C TYR A 178 -5.14 -12.99 15.52
N GLY A 179 -5.53 -14.21 15.90
CA GLY A 179 -6.83 -14.46 16.53
C GLY A 179 -7.05 -13.61 17.80
N PRO A 180 -8.26 -13.11 18.06
CA PRO A 180 -8.51 -12.15 19.15
C PRO A 180 -8.37 -12.74 20.56
N THR A 181 -8.37 -14.07 20.69
CA THR A 181 -8.28 -14.78 21.98
C THR A 181 -6.94 -15.47 22.16
N THR A 182 -6.51 -16.21 21.14
CA THR A 182 -5.33 -17.11 21.20
C THR A 182 -4.11 -16.52 20.52
N TYR A 183 -4.25 -15.36 19.87
CA TYR A 183 -3.23 -14.78 19.01
C TYR A 183 -2.67 -15.75 17.98
N ARG A 184 -3.48 -16.72 17.54
CA ARG A 184 -3.04 -17.70 16.55
C ARG A 184 -2.96 -17.04 15.16
N PRO A 185 -1.79 -17.10 14.49
CA PRO A 185 -1.65 -16.54 13.15
C PRO A 185 -2.52 -17.28 12.15
N HIS A 186 -3.21 -16.52 11.30
CA HIS A 186 -3.99 -17.01 10.19
C HIS A 186 -4.03 -15.98 9.06
N TYR A 187 -4.50 -16.38 7.89
CA TYR A 187 -4.55 -15.53 6.71
C TYR A 187 -5.93 -15.55 6.09
N HIS A 188 -6.49 -14.37 5.87
CA HIS A 188 -7.72 -14.18 5.13
C HIS A 188 -7.38 -13.70 3.73
N GLY A 189 -7.89 -14.39 2.72
CA GLY A 189 -7.57 -14.09 1.34
C GLY A 189 -8.78 -14.14 0.42
N VAL A 190 -8.70 -13.36 -0.65
CA VAL A 190 -9.61 -13.44 -1.80
C VAL A 190 -8.79 -13.67 -3.05
N ILE A 191 -9.19 -14.64 -3.87
CA ILE A 191 -8.67 -14.88 -5.22
C ILE A 191 -9.76 -14.49 -6.23
N PHE A 192 -9.38 -13.68 -7.21
CA PHE A 192 -10.26 -13.16 -8.27
C PHE A 192 -9.86 -13.75 -9.63
N PHE A 193 -10.84 -14.19 -10.42
CA PHE A 193 -10.62 -14.82 -11.72
C PHE A 193 -11.91 -14.87 -12.56
N ASP A 194 -11.75 -15.01 -13.88
CA ASP A 194 -12.90 -15.02 -14.82
C ASP A 194 -13.18 -16.40 -15.44
N SER A 195 -12.33 -17.40 -15.16
CA SER A 195 -12.41 -18.75 -15.74
C SER A 195 -13.29 -19.71 -14.93
N LYS A 196 -14.30 -20.30 -15.57
CA LYS A 196 -15.14 -21.36 -14.97
C LYS A 196 -14.33 -22.62 -14.66
N LYS A 197 -13.33 -22.96 -15.48
CA LYS A 197 -12.43 -24.12 -15.23
C LYS A 197 -11.68 -23.99 -13.90
N ILE A 198 -11.31 -22.75 -13.54
CA ILE A 198 -10.71 -22.47 -12.24
C ILE A 198 -11.77 -22.64 -11.14
N LEU A 199 -12.97 -22.09 -11.31
CA LEU A 199 -14.06 -22.18 -10.33
C LEU A 199 -14.32 -23.63 -9.91
N ASP A 200 -14.40 -24.54 -10.88
CA ASP A 200 -14.74 -25.94 -10.64
C ASP A 200 -13.69 -26.68 -9.79
N LYS A 201 -12.44 -26.19 -9.75
CA LYS A 201 -11.31 -26.82 -9.06
C LYS A 201 -10.70 -25.98 -7.94
N ILE A 202 -11.06 -24.70 -7.81
CA ILE A 202 -10.33 -23.75 -6.95
C ILE A 202 -10.26 -24.20 -5.49
N LYS A 203 -11.33 -24.79 -4.97
CA LYS A 203 -11.38 -25.29 -3.58
C LYS A 203 -10.30 -26.34 -3.33
N SER A 204 -10.19 -27.36 -4.19
CA SER A 204 -9.15 -28.39 -4.05
C SER A 204 -7.76 -27.83 -4.32
N LEU A 205 -7.62 -26.92 -5.29
CA LEU A 205 -6.34 -26.28 -5.62
C LEU A 205 -5.78 -25.44 -4.47
N ILE A 206 -6.63 -24.73 -3.70
CA ILE A 206 -6.23 -23.98 -2.51
C ILE A 206 -5.74 -24.96 -1.43
N VAL A 207 -6.52 -25.99 -1.14
CA VAL A 207 -6.18 -27.01 -0.12
C VAL A 207 -4.84 -27.70 -0.46
N MET A 208 -4.66 -28.12 -1.72
CA MET A 208 -3.43 -28.77 -2.18
C MET A 208 -2.22 -27.82 -2.29
N SER A 209 -2.42 -26.51 -2.13
CA SER A 209 -1.37 -25.49 -2.21
C SER A 209 -0.90 -25.02 -0.82
N TRP A 210 -1.64 -25.31 0.24
CA TRP A 210 -1.32 -24.87 1.61
C TRP A 210 -0.50 -25.93 2.37
N GLY A 211 0.83 -25.84 2.26
CA GLY A 211 1.78 -26.81 2.82
C GLY A 211 3.21 -26.57 2.34
N SER A 212 4.10 -27.52 2.60
CA SER A 212 5.48 -27.52 2.13
C SER A 212 5.81 -28.83 1.41
N PHE A 213 6.85 -28.81 0.57
CA PHE A 213 7.48 -30.03 0.09
C PHE A 213 8.67 -30.31 0.98
N GLU A 214 8.70 -31.49 1.58
CA GLU A 214 9.80 -31.93 2.43
C GLU A 214 10.59 -33.03 1.73
N ARG A 215 11.91 -32.96 1.83
CA ARG A 215 12.79 -33.99 1.28
C ARG A 215 12.67 -35.27 2.11
N LEU A 216 12.52 -36.40 1.45
CA LEU A 216 12.54 -37.70 2.13
C LEU A 216 13.98 -38.07 2.48
N GLN A 217 14.22 -38.40 3.75
CA GLN A 217 15.54 -38.77 4.25
C GLN A 217 16.01 -40.06 3.55
N GLY A 218 17.26 -40.06 3.05
CA GLY A 218 17.85 -41.20 2.35
C GLY A 218 17.63 -41.24 0.83
N GLU A 219 16.79 -40.38 0.26
CA GLU A 219 16.51 -40.38 -1.18
C GLU A 219 16.97 -39.08 -1.88
N ARG A 220 17.57 -39.21 -3.07
CA ARG A 220 17.99 -38.06 -3.89
C ARG A 220 16.80 -37.52 -4.67
N ASN A 221 16.55 -36.21 -4.58
CA ASN A 221 15.51 -35.50 -5.32
C ASN A 221 14.06 -35.99 -5.14
N ARG A 222 13.75 -36.71 -4.05
CA ARG A 222 12.38 -37.13 -3.73
C ARG A 222 11.78 -36.27 -2.63
N PHE A 223 10.59 -35.75 -2.90
CA PHE A 223 9.89 -34.83 -2.02
C PHE A 223 8.46 -35.30 -1.76
N LYS A 224 7.99 -35.14 -0.52
CA LYS A 224 6.61 -35.39 -0.11
C LYS A 224 5.95 -34.07 0.26
N PHE A 225 4.73 -33.85 -0.23
CA PHE A 225 3.95 -32.68 0.16
C PHE A 225 3.30 -32.91 1.54
N ARG A 226 3.54 -31.99 2.47
CA ARG A 226 2.89 -31.96 3.79
C ARG A 226 2.00 -30.73 3.91
N PRO A 227 0.67 -30.90 4.05
CA PRO A 227 -0.24 -29.79 4.35
C PRO A 227 0.07 -29.17 5.71
N PHE A 228 -0.04 -27.85 5.82
CA PHE A 228 0.20 -27.13 7.07
C PHE A 228 -0.96 -27.20 8.07
N ALA A 229 -2.11 -27.68 7.64
CA ALA A 229 -3.28 -27.91 8.45
C ALA A 229 -4.09 -29.06 7.86
N ARG A 230 -5.07 -29.55 8.63
CA ARG A 230 -6.00 -30.58 8.16
C ARG A 230 -6.69 -30.10 6.87
N PRO A 231 -6.63 -30.89 5.77
CA PRO A 231 -7.24 -30.51 4.50
C PRO A 231 -8.73 -30.19 4.59
N ALA A 232 -9.49 -30.97 5.38
CA ALA A 232 -10.91 -30.74 5.63
C ALA A 232 -11.18 -29.38 6.28
N LEU A 233 -10.43 -29.05 7.33
CA LEU A 233 -10.53 -27.75 8.00
C LEU A 233 -10.27 -26.58 7.03
N THR A 234 -9.24 -26.70 6.20
CA THR A 234 -8.94 -25.67 5.20
C THR A 234 -10.07 -25.55 4.17
N ALA A 235 -10.68 -26.67 3.77
CA ALA A 235 -11.78 -26.69 2.82
C ALA A 235 -13.05 -26.02 3.37
N ASP A 236 -13.32 -26.13 4.68
CA ASP A 236 -14.50 -25.55 5.32
C ASP A 236 -14.47 -24.02 5.32
N TYR A 237 -13.28 -23.42 5.37
CA TYR A 237 -13.11 -21.96 5.32
C TYR A 237 -13.05 -21.37 3.90
N ILE A 238 -13.36 -22.15 2.86
CA ILE A 238 -13.38 -21.68 1.47
C ILE A 238 -14.83 -21.47 1.03
N LYS A 239 -15.16 -20.23 0.66
CA LYS A 239 -16.50 -19.84 0.18
C LYS A 239 -16.43 -18.90 -1.02
N LEU A 240 -17.46 -18.93 -1.86
CA LEU A 240 -17.63 -17.92 -2.90
C LEU A 240 -17.93 -16.57 -2.25
N CYS A 241 -17.34 -15.51 -2.79
CA CYS A 241 -17.59 -14.16 -2.29
C CYS A 241 -18.94 -13.65 -2.78
N ASP A 242 -19.66 -13.00 -1.88
CA ASP A 242 -20.66 -11.98 -2.22
C ASP A 242 -20.00 -10.57 -2.15
N PRO A 243 -20.67 -9.51 -2.61
CA PRO A 243 -20.17 -8.13 -2.47
C PRO A 243 -19.92 -7.68 -1.02
N ASN A 244 -20.52 -8.36 -0.03
CA ASN A 244 -20.35 -8.06 1.39
C ASN A 244 -19.08 -8.71 1.99
N THR A 245 -18.55 -9.74 1.32
CA THR A 245 -17.32 -10.46 1.70
C THR A 245 -16.09 -9.54 1.67
N ALA A 246 -16.13 -8.46 0.87
CA ALA A 246 -15.09 -7.42 0.85
C ALA A 246 -14.93 -6.67 2.18
N TYR A 247 -16.04 -6.41 2.89
CA TYR A 247 -16.00 -5.73 4.19
C TYR A 247 -15.32 -6.58 5.25
N TYR A 248 -15.51 -7.90 5.18
CA TYR A 248 -14.87 -8.86 6.08
C TYR A 248 -13.35 -8.82 5.90
N VAL A 249 -12.85 -8.99 4.66
CA VAL A 249 -11.41 -9.13 4.35
C VAL A 249 -10.58 -7.88 4.68
N ALA A 250 -11.15 -6.68 4.56
CA ALA A 250 -10.41 -5.44 4.72
C ALA A 250 -10.54 -4.81 6.12
N SER A 251 -11.53 -5.24 6.92
CA SER A 251 -11.61 -4.95 8.36
C SER A 251 -10.35 -5.41 9.11
N TYR A 252 -9.69 -6.46 8.58
CA TYR A 252 -8.49 -7.07 9.13
C TYR A 252 -7.21 -6.25 9.03
N VAL A 253 -7.19 -5.23 8.19
CA VAL A 253 -6.04 -4.30 8.12
C VAL A 253 -6.05 -3.29 9.27
N ALA A 254 -7.22 -2.94 9.81
CA ALA A 254 -7.33 -2.01 10.94
C ALA A 254 -7.32 -2.69 12.32
N GLY A 255 -7.73 -3.95 12.41
CA GLY A 255 -8.00 -4.59 13.70
C GLY A 255 -6.76 -5.09 14.47
N ASN A 256 -5.58 -4.54 14.21
CA ASN A 256 -4.30 -4.93 14.83
C ASN A 256 -3.72 -3.84 15.75
N ALA A 257 -4.52 -2.83 16.10
CA ALA A 257 -4.10 -1.68 16.91
C ALA A 257 -3.68 -2.04 18.34
N HIS A 258 -4.10 -3.19 18.85
CA HIS A 258 -3.92 -3.63 20.25
C HIS A 258 -3.29 -5.02 20.34
N LEU A 259 -2.33 -5.32 19.46
CA LEU A 259 -1.58 -6.56 19.58
C LEU A 259 -0.55 -6.47 20.73
N PRO A 260 -0.19 -7.60 21.36
CA PRO A 260 0.98 -7.69 22.23
C PRO A 260 2.23 -7.11 21.57
N GLU A 261 3.11 -6.50 22.34
CA GLU A 261 4.26 -5.74 21.82
C GLU A 261 5.19 -6.60 20.94
N VAL A 262 5.39 -7.86 21.34
CA VAL A 262 6.17 -8.86 20.56
C VAL A 262 5.56 -9.16 19.18
N LEU A 263 4.27 -8.88 18.97
CA LEU A 263 3.54 -9.01 17.70
C LEU A 263 3.42 -7.70 16.93
N GLN A 264 4.02 -6.61 17.42
CA GLN A 264 4.07 -5.31 16.73
C GLN A 264 5.42 -5.06 16.03
N LEU A 265 6.40 -5.95 16.22
CA LEU A 265 7.71 -5.90 15.59
C LEU A 265 7.60 -5.97 14.07
N ARG A 266 8.61 -5.49 13.35
CA ARG A 266 8.58 -5.42 11.87
C ARG A 266 8.38 -6.80 11.24
N GLU A 267 8.96 -7.83 11.87
CA GLU A 267 9.02 -9.22 11.45
C GLU A 267 7.73 -9.98 11.81
N THR A 268 7.13 -9.66 12.96
CA THR A 268 5.97 -10.38 13.53
C THR A 268 4.65 -9.64 13.33
N LYS A 269 4.66 -8.36 12.96
CA LYS A 269 3.43 -7.61 12.72
C LYS A 269 2.65 -8.15 11.53
N PRO A 270 1.33 -8.07 11.56
CA PRO A 270 0.52 -8.44 10.42
C PRO A 270 0.88 -7.65 9.15
N PHE A 271 0.75 -8.33 8.01
CA PHE A 271 1.00 -7.78 6.69
C PHE A 271 -0.13 -8.14 5.74
N HIS A 272 -0.20 -7.44 4.60
CA HIS A 272 -1.02 -7.86 3.48
C HIS A 272 -0.19 -7.92 2.20
N ILE A 273 -0.59 -8.81 1.29
CA ILE A 273 -0.03 -8.94 -0.05
C ILE A 273 -1.16 -8.91 -1.08
N GLN A 274 -0.89 -8.31 -2.23
CA GLN A 274 -1.92 -8.11 -3.25
C GLN A 274 -1.35 -7.99 -4.65
N SER A 275 -2.19 -8.20 -5.66
CA SER A 275 -1.89 -7.84 -7.05
C SER A 275 -1.66 -6.32 -7.20
N LYS A 276 -0.59 -5.94 -7.91
CA LYS A 276 -0.17 -4.53 -8.04
C LYS A 276 -0.28 -3.93 -9.44
N ASN A 277 -0.40 -4.75 -10.49
CA ASN A 277 -0.44 -4.27 -11.86
C ASN A 277 -1.60 -4.91 -12.65
N PRO A 278 -2.71 -4.17 -12.85
CA PRO A 278 -3.07 -2.92 -12.17
C PRO A 278 -3.31 -3.13 -10.65
N VAL A 279 -3.35 -2.06 -9.87
CA VAL A 279 -3.65 -2.11 -8.42
C VAL A 279 -5.04 -2.73 -8.19
N ILE A 280 -5.24 -3.42 -7.06
CA ILE A 280 -6.56 -3.97 -6.69
C ILE A 280 -7.64 -2.87 -6.73
N GLY A 281 -8.76 -3.18 -7.37
CA GLY A 281 -9.88 -2.28 -7.63
C GLY A 281 -9.77 -1.51 -8.95
N SER A 282 -8.68 -1.68 -9.70
CA SER A 282 -8.41 -0.95 -10.94
C SER A 282 -8.19 -1.88 -12.14
N PHE A 283 -8.68 -3.12 -12.10
CA PHE A 283 -8.47 -4.13 -13.14
C PHE A 283 -9.17 -3.80 -14.47
N LYS A 284 -10.48 -3.53 -14.42
CA LYS A 284 -11.30 -3.20 -15.60
C LYS A 284 -11.62 -1.69 -15.71
N VAL A 285 -10.85 -0.85 -15.02
CA VAL A 285 -11.02 0.60 -15.12
C VAL A 285 -10.51 1.08 -16.47
N ASP A 286 -11.39 1.74 -17.24
CA ASP A 286 -11.03 2.32 -18.53
C ASP A 286 -10.16 3.57 -18.32
N LYS A 287 -8.89 3.46 -18.72
CA LYS A 287 -7.95 4.59 -18.65
C LYS A 287 -8.27 5.66 -19.69
N GLN A 288 -8.80 5.28 -20.85
CA GLN A 288 -9.09 6.22 -21.93
C GLN A 288 -10.26 7.12 -21.56
N GLU A 289 -11.31 6.55 -20.96
CA GLU A 289 -12.43 7.32 -20.39
C GLU A 289 -11.95 8.31 -19.31
N ILE A 290 -11.06 7.88 -18.42
CA ILE A 290 -10.47 8.78 -17.40
C ILE A 290 -9.74 9.96 -18.05
N LEU A 291 -8.94 9.71 -19.08
CA LEU A 291 -8.22 10.77 -19.79
C LEU A 291 -9.17 11.70 -20.53
N GLU A 292 -10.25 11.18 -21.12
CA GLU A 292 -11.30 11.98 -21.76
C GLU A 292 -12.03 12.89 -20.76
N ASN A 293 -12.36 12.39 -19.57
CA ASN A 293 -12.96 13.19 -18.51
C ASN A 293 -12.04 14.34 -18.07
N ILE A 294 -10.75 14.06 -17.87
CA ILE A 294 -9.76 15.11 -17.58
C ILE A 294 -9.70 16.13 -18.73
N ASN A 295 -9.69 15.66 -19.98
CA ASN A 295 -9.66 16.55 -21.13
C ASN A 295 -10.92 17.43 -21.22
N ARG A 296 -12.08 16.93 -20.83
CA ARG A 296 -13.33 17.72 -20.73
C ARG A 296 -13.34 18.68 -19.54
N GLY A 297 -12.34 18.63 -18.65
CA GLY A 297 -12.28 19.47 -17.46
C GLY A 297 -13.05 18.91 -16.27
N THR A 298 -13.36 17.61 -16.27
CA THR A 298 -14.16 16.96 -15.23
C THR A 298 -13.28 16.02 -14.38
N TYR A 299 -13.36 16.13 -13.05
CA TYR A 299 -12.64 15.26 -12.11
C TYR A 299 -13.55 14.36 -11.28
N THR A 300 -14.86 14.42 -11.49
CA THR A 300 -15.83 13.56 -10.83
C THR A 300 -16.64 12.77 -11.85
N VAL A 301 -17.12 11.61 -11.45
CA VAL A 301 -18.08 10.79 -12.20
C VAL A 301 -19.25 10.51 -11.31
N ASP A 302 -20.45 10.53 -11.89
CA ASP A 302 -21.67 10.27 -11.15
C ASP A 302 -21.92 8.76 -11.06
N LYS A 303 -22.06 8.26 -9.83
CA LYS A 303 -22.35 6.86 -9.56
C LYS A 303 -23.69 6.73 -8.86
N GLN A 304 -24.56 5.88 -9.39
CA GLN A 304 -25.80 5.51 -8.71
C GLN A 304 -25.48 4.54 -7.57
N ILE A 305 -25.89 4.90 -6.37
CA ILE A 305 -25.78 4.08 -5.17
C ILE A 305 -27.20 3.81 -4.69
N PHE A 306 -27.52 2.52 -4.55
CA PHE A 306 -28.78 2.10 -3.94
C PHE A 306 -28.70 2.34 -2.43
N ASP A 307 -29.66 3.07 -1.89
CA ASP A 307 -29.79 3.30 -0.46
C ASP A 307 -30.83 2.33 0.12
N ASP A 308 -30.35 1.32 0.83
CA ASP A 308 -31.17 0.28 1.46
C ASP A 308 -32.21 0.84 2.45
N LYS A 309 -31.99 2.03 3.02
CA LYS A 309 -32.91 2.64 3.99
C LYS A 309 -34.09 3.33 3.32
N THR A 310 -33.83 4.00 2.21
CA THR A 310 -34.84 4.77 1.47
C THR A 310 -35.45 3.96 0.32
N GLY A 311 -34.80 2.85 -0.08
CA GLY A 311 -35.20 2.02 -1.21
C GLY A 311 -35.00 2.71 -2.57
N GLN A 312 -34.24 3.80 -2.61
CA GLN A 312 -34.06 4.63 -3.80
C GLN A 312 -32.61 4.63 -4.29
N PHE A 313 -32.43 4.89 -5.58
CA PHE A 313 -31.11 5.13 -6.16
C PHE A 313 -30.75 6.61 -6.01
N ASN A 314 -29.69 6.87 -5.25
CA ASN A 314 -29.12 8.19 -5.09
C ASN A 314 -27.92 8.33 -6.03
N THR A 315 -27.89 9.40 -6.82
CA THR A 315 -26.72 9.73 -7.64
C THR A 315 -25.71 10.47 -6.78
N VAL A 316 -24.51 9.90 -6.63
CA VAL A 316 -23.41 10.50 -5.87
C VAL A 316 -22.25 10.79 -6.81
N SER A 317 -21.79 12.03 -6.82
CA SER A 317 -20.60 12.42 -7.57
C SER A 317 -19.34 12.00 -6.82
N ILE A 318 -18.53 11.12 -7.41
CA ILE A 318 -17.30 10.58 -6.83
C ILE A 318 -16.09 11.01 -7.65
N PRO A 319 -14.92 11.25 -7.03
CA PRO A 319 -13.73 11.64 -7.77
C PRO A 319 -13.23 10.51 -8.67
N LEU A 320 -12.52 10.88 -9.74
CA LEU A 320 -11.84 9.93 -10.61
C LEU A 320 -10.89 9.00 -9.82
N PRO A 321 -10.70 7.74 -10.22
CA PRO A 321 -9.92 6.76 -9.47
C PRO A 321 -8.45 7.16 -9.26
N GLU A 322 -8.12 7.65 -8.07
CA GLU A 322 -6.79 8.18 -7.73
C GLU A 322 -5.66 7.15 -7.86
N SER A 323 -5.93 5.85 -7.61
CA SER A 323 -4.95 4.78 -7.81
C SER A 323 -4.59 4.59 -9.28
N THR A 324 -5.57 4.68 -10.17
CA THR A 324 -5.35 4.61 -11.62
C THR A 324 -4.61 5.85 -12.09
N LEU A 325 -5.04 7.04 -11.64
CA LEU A 325 -4.38 8.30 -11.96
C LEU A 325 -2.92 8.33 -11.52
N SER A 326 -2.61 7.89 -10.30
CA SER A 326 -1.22 7.81 -9.81
C SER A 326 -0.36 6.80 -10.57
N SER A 327 -0.99 5.82 -11.23
CA SER A 327 -0.28 4.86 -12.11
C SER A 327 -0.02 5.42 -13.51
N ILE A 328 -0.87 6.33 -13.98
CA ILE A 328 -0.70 7.02 -15.27
C ILE A 328 0.26 8.19 -15.08
N PHE A 329 -0.01 9.03 -14.09
CA PHE A 329 0.66 10.29 -13.83
C PHE A 329 1.50 10.23 -12.56
N ARG A 330 2.81 10.05 -12.73
CA ARG A 330 3.76 9.94 -11.62
C ARG A 330 4.62 11.20 -11.52
N LYS A 331 4.56 11.88 -10.38
CA LYS A 331 5.34 13.10 -10.11
C LYS A 331 6.83 12.77 -9.90
N CYS A 332 7.70 13.63 -10.41
CA CYS A 332 9.11 13.69 -10.03
C CYS A 332 9.29 14.52 -8.73
N VAL A 333 10.51 14.56 -8.20
CA VAL A 333 10.83 15.40 -7.04
C VAL A 333 10.60 16.87 -7.40
N GLY A 334 9.95 17.62 -6.49
CA GLY A 334 9.71 19.04 -6.71
C GLY A 334 8.79 19.36 -7.90
N TYR A 335 8.00 18.41 -8.42
CA TYR A 335 7.19 18.63 -9.64
C TYR A 335 6.41 19.95 -9.67
N SER A 336 5.88 20.40 -8.53
CA SER A 336 5.08 21.63 -8.43
C SER A 336 5.89 22.92 -8.48
N SER A 337 7.20 22.87 -8.21
CA SER A 337 8.10 24.04 -8.28
C SER A 337 8.89 24.10 -9.59
N LEU A 338 8.96 23.01 -10.35
CA LEU A 338 9.66 22.98 -11.63
C LEU A 338 8.93 23.79 -12.71
N ALA A 339 9.71 24.58 -13.46
CA ALA A 339 9.25 25.20 -14.70
C ALA A 339 8.91 24.14 -15.76
N TYR A 340 8.08 24.52 -16.73
CA TYR A 340 7.62 23.59 -17.76
C TYR A 340 8.78 22.95 -18.54
N ASP A 341 9.77 23.73 -18.97
CA ASP A 341 10.91 23.21 -19.74
C ASP A 341 11.75 22.21 -18.94
N ALA A 342 11.90 22.43 -17.63
CA ALA A 342 12.59 21.50 -16.74
C ALA A 342 11.82 20.19 -16.59
N LYS A 343 10.47 20.25 -16.50
CA LYS A 343 9.63 19.05 -16.53
C LYS A 343 9.80 18.31 -17.86
N LEU A 344 9.78 19.01 -18.99
CA LEU A 344 9.91 18.40 -20.31
C LEU A 344 11.25 17.68 -20.46
N GLN A 345 12.37 18.34 -20.13
CA GLN A 345 13.70 17.72 -20.13
C GLN A 345 13.73 16.45 -19.28
N LEU A 346 13.21 16.50 -18.05
CA LEU A 346 13.20 15.35 -17.15
C LEU A 346 12.35 14.19 -17.69
N TYR A 347 11.15 14.48 -18.18
CA TYR A 347 10.19 13.44 -18.61
C TYR A 347 10.53 12.84 -19.98
N SER A 348 11.19 13.59 -20.86
CA SER A 348 11.66 13.10 -22.16
C SER A 348 13.00 12.36 -22.07
N PHE A 349 13.79 12.56 -21.01
CA PHE A 349 15.13 11.96 -20.87
C PHE A 349 15.14 10.44 -21.07
N TYR A 350 14.17 9.71 -20.52
CA TYR A 350 14.10 8.26 -20.68
C TYR A 350 13.88 7.83 -22.14
N SER A 351 13.09 8.58 -22.92
CA SER A 351 12.75 8.19 -24.29
C SER A 351 13.84 8.52 -25.31
N ILE A 352 14.55 9.63 -25.11
CA ILE A 352 15.51 10.17 -26.10
C ILE A 352 16.63 9.18 -26.41
N HIS A 353 17.17 8.50 -25.40
CA HIS A 353 18.33 7.62 -25.53
C HIS A 353 17.98 6.12 -25.60
N PHE A 354 16.69 5.78 -25.73
CA PHE A 354 16.26 4.40 -25.58
C PHE A 354 16.68 3.53 -26.77
N GLU A 355 16.57 4.04 -27.99
CA GLU A 355 17.02 3.34 -29.19
C GLU A 355 18.55 3.24 -29.27
N GLU A 356 19.26 4.30 -28.85
CA GLU A 356 20.72 4.30 -28.71
C GLU A 356 21.19 3.16 -27.77
N TRP A 357 20.55 3.03 -26.60
CA TRP A 357 20.83 1.94 -25.67
C TRP A 357 20.53 0.56 -26.25
N LYS A 358 19.42 0.39 -27.00
CA LYS A 358 19.11 -0.91 -27.62
C LYS A 358 20.19 -1.34 -28.60
N ASN A 359 20.69 -0.41 -29.42
CA ASN A 359 21.75 -0.68 -30.38
C ASN A 359 23.06 -1.05 -29.66
N HIS A 360 23.45 -0.25 -28.65
CA HIS A 360 24.64 -0.53 -27.84
C HIS A 360 24.54 -1.87 -27.10
N LEU A 361 23.40 -2.16 -26.47
CA LEU A 361 23.17 -3.41 -25.75
C LEU A 361 23.26 -4.62 -26.69
N THR A 362 22.71 -4.50 -27.90
CA THR A 362 22.73 -5.58 -28.87
C THR A 362 24.18 -5.93 -29.23
N HIS A 363 25.01 -4.92 -29.50
CA HIS A 363 26.43 -5.12 -29.78
C HIS A 363 27.20 -5.72 -28.59
N ASP A 364 27.03 -5.18 -27.38
CA ASP A 364 27.71 -5.69 -26.18
C ASP A 364 27.36 -7.16 -25.89
N ILE A 365 26.09 -7.53 -26.06
CA ILE A 365 25.65 -8.91 -25.85
C ILE A 365 26.25 -9.83 -26.92
N TYR A 366 26.35 -9.41 -28.19
CA TYR A 366 27.03 -10.19 -29.22
C TYR A 366 28.49 -10.47 -28.84
N GLU A 367 29.22 -9.45 -28.40
CA GLU A 367 30.62 -9.59 -27.96
C GLU A 367 30.74 -10.55 -26.77
N LEU A 368 29.86 -10.42 -25.76
CA LEU A 368 29.85 -11.30 -24.59
C LEU A 368 29.53 -12.75 -24.95
N ILE A 369 28.57 -12.98 -25.85
CA ILE A 369 28.23 -14.33 -26.33
C ILE A 369 29.45 -15.00 -27.00
N ILE A 370 30.20 -14.24 -27.82
CA ILE A 370 31.42 -14.73 -28.47
C ILE A 370 32.50 -15.04 -27.44
N GLN A 371 32.72 -14.13 -26.49
CA GLN A 371 33.73 -14.28 -25.44
C GLN A 371 33.45 -15.49 -24.52
N GLU A 372 32.19 -15.75 -24.20
CA GLU A 372 31.76 -16.87 -23.37
C GLU A 372 31.60 -18.20 -24.14
N ASN A 373 31.69 -18.16 -25.47
CA ASN A 373 31.43 -19.30 -26.37
C ASN A 373 30.04 -19.94 -26.13
N ASN A 374 29.02 -19.12 -25.92
CA ASN A 374 27.65 -19.58 -25.63
C ASN A 374 26.91 -19.98 -26.90
N GLN A 375 27.10 -21.23 -27.34
CA GLN A 375 26.54 -21.79 -28.57
C GLN A 375 25.01 -21.68 -28.66
N ASP A 376 24.30 -21.86 -27.55
CA ASP A 376 22.83 -21.76 -27.50
C ASP A 376 22.37 -20.32 -27.76
N ALA A 377 23.05 -19.34 -27.18
CA ALA A 377 22.73 -17.92 -27.39
C ALA A 377 23.09 -17.45 -28.81
N MET A 378 24.21 -17.91 -29.37
CA MET A 378 24.63 -17.57 -30.75
C MET A 378 23.57 -17.92 -31.80
N GLN A 379 22.86 -19.04 -31.62
CA GLN A 379 21.87 -19.52 -32.60
C GLN A 379 20.56 -18.72 -32.58
N VAL A 380 20.22 -18.09 -31.45
CA VAL A 380 18.89 -17.50 -31.23
C VAL A 380 18.90 -16.00 -31.01
N PHE A 381 20.07 -15.38 -30.82
CA PHE A 381 20.19 -13.95 -30.52
C PHE A 381 20.15 -13.12 -31.81
N ASP A 382 19.08 -12.34 -31.96
CA ASP A 382 18.80 -11.46 -33.10
C ASP A 382 18.40 -10.04 -32.66
N GLY A 383 18.80 -9.63 -31.46
CA GLY A 383 18.45 -8.33 -30.88
C GLY A 383 17.01 -8.28 -30.32
N PHE A 384 16.31 -7.17 -30.47
CA PHE A 384 15.00 -6.94 -29.84
C PHE A 384 13.79 -7.47 -30.64
N THR A 385 14.01 -8.41 -31.57
CA THR A 385 13.02 -8.84 -32.58
C THR A 385 12.26 -10.10 -32.18
N SER A 386 12.92 -11.10 -31.57
CA SER A 386 12.30 -12.40 -31.26
C SER A 386 12.11 -12.66 -29.74
N PRO A 387 11.07 -13.42 -29.32
CA PRO A 387 10.89 -13.80 -27.91
C PRO A 387 12.04 -14.62 -27.32
N ASN A 388 12.75 -15.39 -28.14
CA ASN A 388 13.91 -16.18 -27.71
C ASN A 388 15.11 -15.27 -27.45
N SER A 389 15.38 -14.32 -28.35
CA SER A 389 16.41 -13.31 -28.14
C SER A 389 16.12 -12.42 -26.92
N LEU A 390 14.87 -12.05 -26.66
CA LEU A 390 14.50 -11.34 -25.43
C LEU A 390 14.83 -12.12 -24.15
N ARG A 391 14.82 -13.46 -24.17
CA ARG A 391 15.28 -14.28 -23.03
C ARG A 391 16.78 -14.22 -22.85
N VAL A 392 17.55 -14.22 -23.95
CA VAL A 392 19.00 -14.02 -23.94
C VAL A 392 19.32 -12.65 -23.34
N ILE A 393 18.68 -11.58 -23.84
CA ILE A 393 18.83 -10.22 -23.29
C ILE A 393 18.53 -10.20 -21.79
N HIS A 394 17.42 -10.83 -21.36
CA HIS A 394 17.07 -10.89 -19.95
C HIS A 394 18.14 -11.60 -19.10
N HIS A 395 18.72 -12.69 -19.61
CA HIS A 395 19.80 -13.40 -18.96
C HIS A 395 21.04 -12.50 -18.79
N TYR A 396 21.53 -11.91 -19.88
CA TYR A 396 22.72 -11.06 -19.84
C TYR A 396 22.52 -9.80 -18.99
N LEU A 397 21.34 -9.17 -19.01
CA LEU A 397 21.03 -8.03 -18.12
C LEU A 397 20.98 -8.42 -16.62
N HIS A 398 20.70 -9.69 -16.31
CA HIS A 398 20.73 -10.22 -14.95
C HIS A 398 22.18 -10.47 -14.50
N VAL A 399 22.99 -11.09 -15.35
CA VAL A 399 24.40 -11.41 -15.07
C VAL A 399 25.29 -10.15 -15.07
N TYR A 400 25.02 -9.19 -15.95
CA TYR A 400 25.83 -7.98 -16.15
C TYR A 400 25.02 -6.70 -15.87
N PRO A 401 24.97 -6.23 -14.61
CA PRO A 401 24.19 -5.04 -14.24
C PRO A 401 24.63 -3.73 -14.92
N HIS A 402 25.86 -3.65 -15.40
CA HIS A 402 26.37 -2.46 -16.10
C HIS A 402 25.72 -2.26 -17.49
N LEU A 403 25.15 -3.31 -18.08
CA LEU A 403 24.41 -3.26 -19.34
C LEU A 403 23.00 -2.66 -19.20
N LYS A 404 22.49 -2.53 -17.96
CA LYS A 404 21.16 -1.98 -17.71
C LYS A 404 21.06 -0.54 -18.19
N TYR A 405 19.90 -0.16 -18.70
CA TYR A 405 19.68 1.17 -19.31
C TYR A 405 20.08 2.35 -18.41
N ARG A 406 19.76 2.30 -17.12
CA ARG A 406 20.16 3.36 -16.17
C ARG A 406 21.68 3.49 -16.04
N SER A 407 22.40 2.36 -16.04
CA SER A 407 23.86 2.30 -15.99
C SER A 407 24.49 2.84 -17.28
N PHE A 408 23.91 2.51 -18.43
CA PHE A 408 24.29 3.06 -19.73
C PHE A 408 24.18 4.59 -19.74
N LEU A 409 23.03 5.15 -19.34
CA LEU A 409 22.83 6.60 -19.28
C LEU A 409 23.79 7.29 -18.34
N ARG A 410 24.08 6.69 -17.17
CA ARG A 410 25.06 7.21 -16.23
C ARG A 410 26.47 7.29 -16.82
N LYS A 411 26.83 6.37 -17.72
CA LYS A 411 28.14 6.31 -18.36
C LYS A 411 28.26 7.25 -19.56
N PHE A 412 27.31 7.19 -20.50
CA PHE A 412 27.39 7.89 -21.79
C PHE A 412 26.71 9.25 -21.79
N HIS A 413 25.74 9.48 -20.91
CA HIS A 413 24.95 10.72 -20.81
C HIS A 413 25.06 11.34 -19.40
N SER A 414 26.26 11.27 -18.81
CA SER A 414 26.52 11.59 -17.40
C SER A 414 26.18 13.05 -17.03
N HIS A 415 26.42 14.01 -17.92
CA HIS A 415 26.15 15.42 -17.67
C HIS A 415 24.64 15.67 -17.45
N GLU A 416 23.80 15.24 -18.40
CA GLU A 416 22.35 15.38 -18.29
C GLU A 416 21.77 14.53 -17.17
N TYR A 417 22.28 13.29 -17.02
CA TYR A 417 21.89 12.37 -15.95
C TYR A 417 22.06 13.01 -14.57
N ASN A 418 23.22 13.65 -14.33
CA ASN A 418 23.52 14.33 -13.07
C ASN A 418 22.70 15.62 -12.91
N LYS A 419 22.55 16.42 -13.97
CA LYS A 419 21.75 17.65 -13.97
C LYS A 419 20.29 17.37 -13.59
N LEU A 420 19.72 16.27 -14.07
CA LEU A 420 18.33 15.89 -13.83
C LEU A 420 18.14 15.04 -12.55
N ASP A 421 19.21 14.81 -11.78
CA ASP A 421 19.22 13.97 -10.58
C ASP A 421 18.56 12.61 -10.83
N MET A 422 19.02 11.91 -11.88
CA MET A 422 18.45 10.63 -12.31
C MET A 422 18.87 9.45 -11.43
N ASP A 423 19.76 9.66 -10.44
CA ASP A 423 19.99 8.73 -9.34
C ASP A 423 18.84 8.74 -8.32
N ASN A 424 18.02 9.78 -8.30
CA ASN A 424 16.77 9.79 -7.55
C ASN A 424 15.73 8.87 -8.20
N ASP A 425 15.30 7.85 -7.47
CA ASP A 425 14.29 6.90 -7.94
C ASP A 425 12.98 7.58 -8.35
N ALA A 426 12.56 8.64 -7.68
CA ALA A 426 11.32 9.34 -8.04
C ALA A 426 11.42 10.01 -9.43
N ASN A 427 12.57 10.62 -9.75
CA ASN A 427 12.81 11.25 -11.06
C ASN A 427 12.90 10.17 -12.16
N TRP A 428 13.74 9.16 -11.94
CA TRP A 428 13.92 8.04 -12.86
C TRP A 428 12.60 7.35 -13.20
N TYR A 429 11.81 7.00 -12.18
CA TYR A 429 10.54 6.32 -12.40
C TYR A 429 9.44 7.23 -12.93
N ALA A 430 9.50 8.55 -12.72
CA ALA A 430 8.56 9.49 -13.35
C ALA A 430 8.79 9.55 -14.87
N SER A 431 10.05 9.74 -15.29
CA SER A 431 10.46 9.76 -16.70
C SER A 431 10.14 8.43 -17.39
N LYS A 432 10.58 7.31 -16.80
CA LYS A 432 10.26 5.95 -17.29
C LYS A 432 8.76 5.69 -17.40
N ASN A 433 7.97 6.14 -16.42
CA ASN A 433 6.53 5.91 -16.45
C ASN A 433 5.85 6.71 -17.55
N ALA A 434 6.25 7.96 -17.77
CA ALA A 434 5.71 8.80 -18.83
C ALA A 434 5.93 8.14 -20.20
N TYR A 435 7.17 7.74 -20.52
CA TYR A 435 7.45 6.97 -21.73
C TYR A 435 6.58 5.70 -21.83
N LYS A 436 6.48 4.91 -20.75
CA LYS A 436 5.64 3.71 -20.75
C LYS A 436 4.17 4.02 -21.05
N GLN A 437 3.61 5.09 -20.48
CA GLN A 437 2.20 5.42 -20.72
C GLN A 437 1.99 5.93 -22.14
N THR A 438 2.92 6.71 -22.72
CA THR A 438 2.79 7.21 -24.10
C THR A 438 2.89 6.10 -25.14
N GLN A 439 3.53 4.97 -24.84
CA GLN A 439 3.50 3.78 -25.70
C GLN A 439 2.17 3.00 -25.65
N VAL A 440 1.38 3.15 -24.58
CA VAL A 440 0.16 2.36 -24.35
C VAL A 440 -1.12 3.18 -24.57
N LEU A 441 -1.07 4.48 -24.34
CA LEU A 441 -2.20 5.39 -24.40
C LEU A 441 -1.92 6.50 -25.43
N ASN A 442 -2.93 6.83 -26.23
CA ASN A 442 -2.82 7.88 -27.23
C ASN A 442 -3.07 9.26 -26.61
N PHE A 443 -2.01 9.94 -26.20
CA PHE A 443 -2.10 11.31 -25.66
C PHE A 443 -2.24 12.38 -26.76
N THR A 444 -1.79 12.11 -27.99
CA THR A 444 -1.88 13.08 -29.10
C THR A 444 -3.32 13.34 -29.54
N LYS A 445 -4.25 12.44 -29.19
CA LYS A 445 -5.71 12.67 -29.31
C LYS A 445 -6.17 13.94 -28.57
N PHE A 446 -5.53 14.30 -27.46
CA PHE A 446 -5.96 15.41 -26.60
C PHE A 446 -5.24 16.72 -26.93
N TYR A 447 -3.97 16.62 -27.33
CA TYR A 447 -3.14 17.76 -27.70
C TYR A 447 -2.34 17.39 -28.96
N GLN A 448 -2.41 18.22 -30.00
CA GLN A 448 -1.75 17.95 -31.28
C GLN A 448 -0.29 18.44 -31.27
N HIS A 449 0.54 17.86 -30.40
CA HIS A 449 1.98 18.12 -30.40
C HIS A 449 2.74 16.97 -31.07
N GLU A 450 3.83 17.31 -31.76
CA GLU A 450 4.74 16.32 -32.35
C GLU A 450 5.36 15.42 -31.28
N ASP A 451 5.79 16.00 -30.15
CA ASP A 451 6.27 15.24 -29.00
C ASP A 451 5.09 14.75 -28.12
N VAL A 452 4.95 13.44 -28.01
CA VAL A 452 3.90 12.79 -27.21
C VAL A 452 4.07 13.07 -25.70
N ILE A 453 5.29 13.33 -25.22
CA ILE A 453 5.57 13.69 -23.82
C ILE A 453 5.01 15.07 -23.48
N VAL A 454 5.06 16.02 -24.42
CA VAL A 454 4.41 17.34 -24.27
C VAL A 454 2.91 17.14 -24.03
N SER A 455 2.26 16.34 -24.87
CA SER A 455 0.83 16.02 -24.73
C SER A 455 0.50 15.34 -23.39
N TYR A 456 1.37 14.44 -22.92
CA TYR A 456 1.28 13.81 -21.61
C TYR A 456 1.39 14.84 -20.48
N LEU A 457 2.36 15.76 -20.53
CA LEU A 457 2.58 16.78 -19.50
C LEU A 457 1.44 17.79 -19.43
N CYS A 458 0.92 18.24 -20.58
CA CYS A 458 -0.25 19.13 -20.62
C CYS A 458 -1.45 18.50 -19.91
N LEU A 459 -1.73 17.23 -20.20
CA LEU A 459 -2.85 16.52 -19.57
C LEU A 459 -2.57 16.23 -18.08
N PHE A 460 -1.31 15.99 -17.71
CA PHE A 460 -0.90 15.81 -16.32
C PHE A 460 -1.12 17.10 -15.51
N ASP A 461 -0.63 18.25 -15.98
CA ASP A 461 -0.82 19.54 -15.30
C ASP A 461 -2.31 19.89 -15.20
N LYS A 462 -3.11 19.62 -16.25
CA LYS A 462 -4.58 19.77 -16.21
C LYS A 462 -5.23 18.89 -15.15
N TYR A 463 -4.88 17.60 -15.08
CA TYR A 463 -5.35 16.70 -14.02
C TYR A 463 -5.02 17.26 -12.63
N LEU A 464 -3.78 17.70 -12.41
CA LEU A 464 -3.36 18.22 -11.11
C LEU A 464 -4.12 19.48 -10.71
N LEU A 465 -4.41 20.36 -11.67
CA LEU A 465 -5.25 21.53 -11.44
C LEU A 465 -6.66 21.12 -11.02
N LEU A 466 -7.33 20.24 -11.78
CA LEU A 466 -8.69 19.79 -11.48
C LEU A 466 -8.77 19.10 -10.11
N ARG A 467 -7.79 18.25 -9.80
CA ARG A 467 -7.70 17.60 -8.49
C ARG A 467 -7.53 18.61 -7.36
N LYS A 468 -6.69 19.64 -7.54
CA LYS A 468 -6.52 20.71 -6.54
C LYS A 468 -7.81 21.49 -6.34
N MET A 469 -8.52 21.83 -7.42
CA MET A 469 -9.82 22.51 -7.34
C MET A 469 -10.85 21.67 -6.58
N TYR A 470 -10.95 20.37 -6.88
CA TYR A 470 -11.82 19.45 -6.15
C TYR A 470 -11.47 19.35 -4.66
N THR A 471 -10.18 19.25 -4.34
CA THR A 471 -9.70 19.20 -2.96
C THR A 471 -10.04 20.49 -2.21
N LEU A 472 -9.85 21.64 -2.85
CA LEU A 472 -10.13 22.95 -2.28
C LEU A 472 -11.63 23.14 -2.05
N LYS A 473 -12.48 22.74 -3.00
CA LYS A 473 -13.94 22.75 -2.85
C LYS A 473 -14.37 21.95 -1.62
N ASN A 474 -13.95 20.69 -1.51
CA ASN A 474 -14.29 19.84 -0.35
C ASN A 474 -13.77 20.38 0.98
N PHE A 475 -12.61 21.05 0.96
CA PHE A 475 -12.07 21.70 2.15
C PHE A 475 -12.98 22.85 2.61
N TYR A 476 -13.44 23.70 1.69
CA TYR A 476 -14.33 24.82 2.03
C TYR A 476 -15.72 24.36 2.46
N GLU A 477 -16.28 23.32 1.83
CA GLU A 477 -17.54 22.70 2.28
C GLU A 477 -17.40 22.17 3.72
N LEU A 478 -16.33 21.43 4.00
CA LEU A 478 -16.07 20.93 5.35
C LEU A 478 -15.83 22.07 6.36
N GLN A 479 -15.14 23.14 5.96
CA GLN A 479 -14.93 24.31 6.80
C GLN A 479 -16.26 24.96 7.17
N ASP A 480 -17.17 25.15 6.20
CA ASP A 480 -18.49 25.73 6.45
C ASP A 480 -19.32 24.85 7.41
N ASP A 481 -19.30 23.53 7.22
CA ASP A 481 -19.94 22.57 8.13
C ASP A 481 -19.38 22.67 9.56
N LEU A 482 -18.06 22.79 9.70
CA LEU A 482 -17.41 22.97 11.00
C LEU A 482 -17.77 24.33 11.63
N ILE A 483 -17.79 25.41 10.85
CA ILE A 483 -18.18 26.74 11.33
C ILE A 483 -19.61 26.70 11.89
N LYS A 484 -20.54 26.05 11.18
CA LYS A 484 -21.92 25.85 11.64
C LYS A 484 -22.00 25.00 12.91
N ALA A 485 -21.11 24.03 13.07
CA ALA A 485 -21.16 23.08 14.18
C ALA A 485 -20.48 23.56 15.47
N VAL A 486 -19.32 24.21 15.38
CA VAL A 486 -18.48 24.59 16.54
C VAL A 486 -18.22 26.10 16.64
N GLY A 487 -18.75 26.88 15.70
CA GLY A 487 -18.51 28.31 15.60
C GLY A 487 -17.21 28.66 14.86
N VAL A 488 -17.17 29.88 14.32
CA VAL A 488 -16.09 30.39 13.45
C VAL A 488 -14.72 30.23 14.09
N LYS A 489 -14.57 30.62 15.35
CA LYS A 489 -13.28 30.64 16.04
C LYS A 489 -12.66 29.25 16.15
N SER A 490 -13.41 28.27 16.65
CA SER A 490 -12.90 26.90 16.83
C SER A 490 -12.70 26.18 15.50
N ALA A 491 -13.58 26.38 14.53
CA ALA A 491 -13.43 25.79 13.19
C ALA A 491 -12.17 26.30 12.47
N LEU A 492 -11.90 27.61 12.48
CA LEU A 492 -10.75 28.19 11.79
C LEU A 492 -9.41 27.71 12.38
N LEU A 493 -9.33 27.55 13.71
CA LEU A 493 -8.14 27.03 14.38
C LEU A 493 -7.84 25.58 13.97
N HIS A 494 -8.88 24.75 13.81
CA HIS A 494 -8.72 23.39 13.32
C HIS A 494 -8.36 23.34 11.81
N CYS A 495 -8.95 24.21 11.00
CA CYS A 495 -8.71 24.26 9.55
C CYS A 495 -7.31 24.79 9.19
N TYR A 496 -6.75 25.70 9.99
CA TYR A 496 -5.49 26.39 9.70
C TYR A 496 -4.48 26.37 10.86
N PRO A 497 -4.00 25.18 11.25
CA PRO A 497 -3.14 25.03 12.43
C PRO A 497 -1.78 25.75 12.29
N THR A 498 -1.17 25.78 11.08
CA THR A 498 0.12 26.47 10.85
C THR A 498 0.04 27.98 11.02
N ILE A 499 -1.02 28.61 10.51
CA ILE A 499 -1.21 30.06 10.58
C ILE A 499 -1.19 30.50 12.06
N TYR A 500 -1.74 29.68 12.95
CA TYR A 500 -1.77 29.98 14.37
C TYR A 500 -0.41 29.77 15.06
N GLU A 501 0.29 28.68 14.78
CA GLU A 501 1.63 28.43 15.34
C GLU A 501 2.64 29.53 14.96
N ASP A 502 2.60 29.97 13.70
CA ASP A 502 3.47 31.03 13.19
C ASP A 502 3.13 32.41 13.81
N VAL A 503 1.86 32.63 14.18
CA VAL A 503 1.42 33.85 14.86
C VAL A 503 1.74 33.83 16.37
N GLN A 504 1.64 32.68 17.04
CA GLN A 504 2.03 32.55 18.45
C GLN A 504 3.54 32.75 18.66
N SER A 505 4.35 32.17 17.77
CA SER A 505 5.81 32.34 17.80
C SER A 505 6.24 33.77 17.49
N ALA A 506 5.39 34.57 16.84
CA ALA A 506 5.63 36.00 16.62
C ALA A 506 5.37 36.88 17.87
N ASN A 507 4.70 36.40 18.92
CA ASN A 507 4.49 37.17 20.16
C ASN A 507 5.73 37.20 21.08
N GLY A 508 6.76 36.40 20.80
CA GLY A 508 8.07 36.51 21.45
C GLY A 508 9.08 37.11 20.47
N TYR A 509 9.46 38.37 20.66
CA TYR A 509 10.55 39.06 19.94
C TYR A 509 10.78 38.59 18.49
N VAL A 510 9.98 39.11 17.55
CA VAL A 510 10.25 38.94 16.12
C VAL A 510 11.56 39.67 15.77
N LYS A 511 12.70 38.98 15.89
CA LYS A 511 13.79 39.22 14.94
C LYS A 511 13.22 38.84 13.59
N SER A 512 13.13 39.82 12.69
CA SER A 512 12.66 39.67 11.31
C SER A 512 13.18 38.38 10.69
N TYR A 513 12.36 37.33 10.65
CA TYR A 513 12.64 36.20 9.80
C TYR A 513 12.46 36.71 8.37
N LYS A 514 13.57 36.96 7.67
CA LYS A 514 13.60 37.22 6.23
C LYS A 514 13.14 35.95 5.52
N PHE A 515 11.84 35.68 5.50
CA PHE A 515 11.26 34.88 4.43
C PHE A 515 11.31 35.70 3.15
N GLY A 516 11.65 35.04 2.03
CA GLY A 516 11.73 35.66 0.71
C GLY A 516 10.45 36.44 0.38
N GLU A 517 10.64 37.52 -0.38
CA GLU A 517 9.86 38.77 -0.46
C GLU A 517 8.34 38.70 -0.78
N SER A 518 7.69 37.53 -0.79
CA SER A 518 6.26 37.42 -1.16
C SER A 518 5.26 37.21 -0.01
N CYS A 519 5.69 36.72 1.16
CA CYS A 519 4.76 36.34 2.25
C CYS A 519 4.54 37.43 3.33
N ASN A 520 5.32 38.51 3.33
CA ASN A 520 5.28 39.54 4.39
C ASN A 520 3.92 40.29 4.46
N ASN A 521 3.22 40.43 3.33
CA ASN A 521 1.94 41.13 3.29
C ASN A 521 0.77 40.28 3.82
N VAL A 522 0.81 38.96 3.62
CA VAL A 522 -0.27 38.07 4.09
C VAL A 522 -0.19 37.91 5.60
N ILE A 523 1.02 37.70 6.14
CA ILE A 523 1.24 37.53 7.59
C ILE A 523 0.85 38.80 8.35
N SER A 524 1.24 39.99 7.86
CA SER A 524 0.88 41.26 8.49
C SER A 524 -0.62 41.56 8.42
N TYR A 525 -1.31 41.20 7.34
CA TYR A 525 -2.75 41.34 7.23
C TYR A 525 -3.50 40.38 8.15
N VAL A 526 -3.08 39.12 8.22
CA VAL A 526 -3.61 38.11 9.14
C VAL A 526 -3.39 38.54 10.59
N GLN A 527 -2.20 39.02 10.95
CA GLN A 527 -1.91 39.57 12.27
C GLN A 527 -2.81 40.75 12.64
N ARG A 528 -3.01 41.71 11.72
CA ARG A 528 -3.95 42.84 11.93
C ARG A 528 -5.39 42.37 12.09
N TYR A 529 -5.86 41.45 11.26
CA TYR A 529 -7.23 40.93 11.33
C TYR A 529 -7.48 40.19 12.64
N VAL A 530 -6.52 39.34 13.03
CA VAL A 530 -6.58 38.52 14.24
C VAL A 530 -6.52 39.36 15.51
N SER A 531 -5.70 40.43 15.52
CA SER A 531 -5.65 41.45 16.58
C SER A 531 -6.95 42.26 16.66
N LYS A 532 -7.45 42.76 15.52
CA LYS A 532 -8.68 43.57 15.42
C LYS A 532 -9.93 42.82 15.90
N HIS A 533 -9.97 41.50 15.72
CA HIS A 533 -11.12 40.66 16.11
C HIS A 533 -10.92 39.91 17.44
N ASN A 534 -9.89 40.24 18.23
CA ASN A 534 -9.67 39.68 19.57
C ASN A 534 -9.64 38.13 19.61
N LEU A 535 -9.18 37.49 18.53
CA LEU A 535 -9.23 36.04 18.40
C LEU A 535 -8.21 35.31 19.31
N LEU A 536 -7.24 36.02 19.91
CA LEU A 536 -6.03 35.43 20.52
C LEU A 536 -5.80 35.65 22.04
N MET A 537 -6.71 36.26 22.79
CA MET A 537 -6.39 36.69 24.17
C MET A 537 -6.21 35.58 25.24
N LYS A 538 -6.23 34.27 24.90
CA LYS A 538 -5.94 33.16 25.83
C LYS A 538 -5.23 31.99 25.11
N PRO A 539 -4.51 31.09 25.81
CA PRO A 539 -3.96 29.88 25.20
C PRO A 539 -5.13 28.99 24.79
N ILE A 540 -5.40 28.91 23.48
CA ILE A 540 -6.60 28.24 22.92
C ILE A 540 -6.22 26.87 22.32
N ASN A 541 -5.19 26.20 22.85
CA ASN A 541 -4.69 24.91 22.32
C ASN A 541 -5.68 23.73 22.44
N LYS A 542 -6.96 23.96 22.81
CA LYS A 542 -7.94 22.88 23.00
C LYS A 542 -9.39 23.23 22.65
N THR A 543 -9.73 24.40 22.09
CA THR A 543 -11.18 24.73 21.95
C THR A 543 -11.94 23.85 20.97
N PHE A 544 -11.30 23.41 19.87
CA PHE A 544 -11.92 22.47 18.96
C PHE A 544 -11.99 21.07 19.56
N GLU A 545 -10.92 20.61 20.19
CA GLU A 545 -10.81 19.30 20.82
C GLU A 545 -11.73 19.16 22.05
N GLN A 546 -12.03 20.28 22.72
CA GLN A 546 -13.01 20.37 23.81
C GLN A 546 -14.46 20.45 23.31
N SER A 547 -14.69 20.67 22.02
CA SER A 547 -16.04 20.76 21.48
C SER A 547 -16.76 19.41 21.54
N LEU A 548 -18.08 19.46 21.74
CA LEU A 548 -18.93 18.26 21.69
C LEU A 548 -18.84 17.57 20.32
N TYR A 549 -18.63 18.34 19.24
CA TYR A 549 -18.45 17.81 17.89
C TYR A 549 -17.23 16.89 17.82
N TYR A 550 -16.07 17.36 18.29
CA TYR A 550 -14.83 16.58 18.25
C TYR A 550 -14.93 15.33 19.14
N GLN A 551 -15.43 15.47 20.36
CA GLN A 551 -15.64 14.32 21.26
C GLN A 551 -16.58 13.28 20.64
N SER A 552 -17.66 13.74 20.00
CA SER A 552 -18.59 12.85 19.28
C SER A 552 -17.91 12.15 18.10
N PHE A 553 -17.04 12.86 17.37
CA PHE A 553 -16.24 12.28 16.28
C PHE A 553 -15.28 11.21 16.81
N VAL A 554 -14.54 11.49 17.89
CA VAL A 554 -13.63 10.52 18.53
C VAL A 554 -14.41 9.26 18.93
N ASN A 555 -15.50 9.44 19.68
CA ASN A 555 -16.36 8.33 20.11
C ASN A 555 -16.89 7.54 18.90
N GLN A 556 -17.30 8.21 17.82
CA GLN A 556 -17.74 7.57 16.60
C GLN A 556 -16.64 6.70 15.97
N GLN A 557 -15.40 7.21 15.88
CA GLN A 557 -14.28 6.45 15.31
C GLN A 557 -13.90 5.25 16.18
N GLU A 558 -13.93 5.39 17.50
CA GLU A 558 -13.70 4.31 18.44
C GLU A 558 -14.79 3.24 18.33
N GLN A 559 -16.07 3.62 18.29
CA GLN A 559 -17.16 2.68 18.12
C GLN A 559 -17.10 1.94 16.77
N ARG A 560 -16.69 2.61 15.70
CA ARG A 560 -16.46 1.97 14.39
C ARG A 560 -15.34 0.94 14.47
N LEU A 561 -14.22 1.28 15.12
CA LEU A 561 -13.11 0.35 15.29
C LEU A 561 -13.51 -0.84 16.17
N LEU A 562 -14.24 -0.59 17.26
CA LEU A 562 -14.77 -1.64 18.15
C LEU A 562 -15.75 -2.57 17.43
N LYS A 563 -16.65 -2.04 16.59
CA LYS A 563 -17.57 -2.87 15.78
C LYS A 563 -16.80 -3.75 14.79
N SER A 564 -15.80 -3.19 14.12
CA SER A 564 -14.89 -3.94 13.25
C SER A 564 -14.21 -5.09 14.01
N THR A 565 -13.72 -4.82 15.23
CA THR A 565 -13.12 -5.85 16.09
C THR A 565 -14.14 -6.85 16.67
N LYS A 566 -15.39 -6.44 16.94
CA LYS A 566 -16.46 -7.32 17.44
C LYS A 566 -17.03 -8.23 16.35
N GLN A 567 -17.08 -7.79 15.08
CA GLN A 567 -17.39 -8.67 13.96
C GLN A 567 -16.42 -9.87 13.89
N LYS A 568 -15.17 -9.70 14.35
CA LYS A 568 -14.21 -10.82 14.51
C LYS A 568 -14.65 -11.83 15.57
N LYS A 569 -15.39 -11.41 16.61
CA LYS A 569 -15.86 -12.27 17.72
C LYS A 569 -17.15 -13.02 17.40
N PHE A 570 -18.00 -12.50 16.52
CA PHE A 570 -19.28 -13.13 16.16
C PHE A 570 -19.13 -14.48 15.43
N ASN A 571 -17.94 -14.80 14.92
CA ASN A 571 -17.61 -16.13 14.36
C ASN A 571 -16.92 -17.09 15.36
N ASN A 572 -16.84 -16.69 16.64
CA ASN A 572 -16.23 -17.46 17.74
C ASN A 572 -17.18 -17.61 18.94
N SER A 573 -18.49 -17.68 18.71
CA SER A 573 -19.44 -18.06 19.77
C SER A 573 -19.38 -19.57 20.00
N TYR A 574 -19.16 -19.96 21.25
CA TYR A 574 -19.21 -21.34 21.70
C TYR A 574 -20.58 -21.59 22.34
N ILE A 575 -21.26 -22.66 21.92
CA ILE A 575 -22.39 -23.24 22.65
C ILE A 575 -21.94 -24.63 23.10
N ASN A 576 -22.01 -24.92 24.40
CA ASN A 576 -21.61 -26.20 24.98
C ASN A 576 -20.19 -26.66 24.59
N ASN A 577 -19.19 -25.77 24.68
CA ASN A 577 -17.79 -26.03 24.28
C ASN A 577 -17.59 -26.42 22.80
N GLN A 578 -18.58 -26.23 21.94
CA GLN A 578 -18.45 -26.42 20.50
C GLN A 578 -18.52 -25.06 19.78
N ARG A 579 -17.56 -24.82 18.90
CA ARG A 579 -17.48 -23.60 18.09
C ARG A 579 -18.60 -23.62 17.05
N LEU A 580 -19.48 -22.62 17.07
CA LEU A 580 -20.43 -22.38 15.99
C LEU A 580 -19.67 -21.94 14.74
N ILE A 581 -19.76 -22.73 13.67
CA ILE A 581 -19.30 -22.36 12.33
C ILE A 581 -20.58 -22.00 11.56
N TYR A 582 -20.73 -20.72 11.20
CA TYR A 582 -21.80 -20.25 10.30
C TYR A 582 -21.43 -20.47 8.84
#